data_AF-A0A661JD21-F1
#
_entry.id   AF-A0A661JD21-F1
#
_cell.length_a   1.000
_cell.length_b   1.000
_cell.length_c   1.000
_cell.angle_alpha   90.00
_cell.angle_beta   90.00
_cell.angle_gamma   90.00
#
_symmetry.space_group_name_H-M   'P 1'
#
loop_
_entity.id
_entity.type
_entity.pdbx_description
1 polymer ?
#
loop_
_entity_poly.entity_id
_entity_poly.type
_entity_poly.pdbx_seq_one_letter_code
_entity_poly.pdbx_strand_id
1 'polypeptide(L)'
;SPYTIKSYWNKPEETARSYVRLDGRIYYRMGDFVRFDPEGQIEFVERTADIIKYKGYRVSASEVEAVLQDHPTVIGACVVGVPDPRVGERIKAIVVLKEDAKGVGAAELINWCRHHLAPYKVPHYIEFRDMLPKSKVGKLLRREIREEERRKQEKRRPSGP
;
A
#
# COMPACT_ATOMS: atom_id res chain seq x y z
N SER A 1 0.53 12.48 -25.87
CA SER A 1 -0.25 13.73 -25.72
C SER A 1 0.70 14.92 -25.69
N PRO A 2 0.38 16.06 -26.33
CA PRO A 2 1.20 17.28 -26.26
C PRO A 2 1.21 17.91 -24.86
N TYR A 3 0.23 17.59 -24.01
CA TYR A 3 0.06 18.17 -22.67
C TYR A 3 0.76 17.40 -21.55
N THR A 4 1.34 16.23 -21.84
CA THR A 4 2.02 15.44 -20.83
C THR A 4 3.42 16.00 -20.57
N ILE A 5 3.78 16.16 -19.30
CA ILE A 5 5.14 16.48 -18.85
C ILE A 5 6.09 15.41 -19.41
N LYS A 6 7.28 15.80 -19.87
CA LYS A 6 8.22 14.89 -20.56
C LYS A 6 9.48 14.58 -19.75
N SER A 7 9.65 15.26 -18.62
CA SER A 7 10.79 15.13 -17.72
C SER A 7 10.49 15.79 -16.38
N TYR A 8 11.22 15.37 -15.35
CA TYR A 8 11.25 16.08 -14.08
C TYR A 8 12.38 17.11 -14.07
N TRP A 9 12.09 18.30 -13.54
CA TRP A 9 13.07 19.38 -13.40
C TRP A 9 14.24 18.95 -12.50
N ASN A 10 15.48 19.13 -12.97
CA ASN A 10 16.72 18.76 -12.25
C ASN A 10 16.77 17.32 -11.72
N LYS A 11 16.07 16.38 -12.36
CA LYS A 11 16.08 14.97 -11.95
C LYS A 11 16.23 14.03 -13.16
N PRO A 12 17.43 13.96 -13.77
CA PRO A 12 17.67 13.15 -14.96
C PRO A 12 17.46 11.65 -14.71
N GLU A 13 17.89 11.11 -13.56
CA GLU A 13 17.74 9.69 -13.24
C GLU A 13 16.28 9.27 -12.97
N GLU A 14 15.51 10.13 -12.29
CA GLU A 14 14.07 9.89 -12.08
C GLU A 14 13.32 9.98 -13.42
N THR A 15 13.71 10.93 -14.27
CA THR A 15 13.16 11.08 -15.62
C THR A 15 13.40 9.82 -16.46
N ALA A 16 14.65 9.33 -16.51
CA ALA A 16 15.00 8.14 -17.29
C ALA A 16 14.25 6.88 -16.81
N ARG A 17 13.95 6.78 -15.51
CA ARG A 17 13.17 5.65 -14.96
C ARG A 17 11.68 5.77 -15.26
N SER A 18 11.11 6.97 -15.21
CA SER A 18 9.67 7.17 -15.36
C SER A 18 9.23 7.36 -16.81
N TYR A 19 10.08 7.88 -17.69
CA TYR A 19 9.74 8.17 -19.08
C TYR A 19 10.48 7.24 -20.04
N VAL A 20 9.75 6.67 -21.00
CA VAL A 20 10.28 5.75 -22.02
C VAL A 20 10.09 6.36 -23.40
N ARG A 21 11.15 6.35 -24.21
CA ARG A 21 11.08 6.72 -25.63
C ARG A 21 10.88 5.47 -26.47
N LEU A 22 9.81 5.45 -27.26
CA LEU A 22 9.49 4.36 -28.19
C LEU A 22 8.82 4.96 -29.43
N ASP A 23 9.33 4.61 -30.61
CA ASP A 23 8.80 5.04 -31.92
C ASP A 23 8.59 6.56 -32.04
N GLY A 24 9.59 7.33 -31.60
CA GLY A 24 9.55 8.80 -31.62
C GLY A 24 8.57 9.44 -30.63
N ARG A 25 7.89 8.64 -29.79
CA ARG A 25 6.97 9.09 -28.75
C ARG A 25 7.56 8.90 -27.35
N ILE A 26 7.09 9.71 -26.40
CA ILE A 26 7.43 9.60 -24.98
C ILE A 26 6.22 9.06 -24.24
N TYR A 27 6.42 7.97 -23.51
CA TYR A 27 5.45 7.34 -22.64
C TYR A 27 5.86 7.53 -21.18
N TYR A 28 4.89 7.67 -20.29
CA TYR A 28 5.12 7.75 -18.86
C TYR A 28 4.69 6.44 -18.18
N ARG A 29 5.58 5.87 -17.37
CA ARG A 29 5.30 4.69 -16.55
C ARG A 29 4.49 5.12 -15.33
N MET A 30 3.17 5.02 -15.43
CA MET A 30 2.24 5.37 -14.34
C MET A 30 2.44 4.52 -13.08
N GLY A 31 2.94 3.29 -13.25
CA GLY A 31 3.09 2.33 -12.16
C GLY A 31 1.77 1.74 -11.69
N ASP A 32 0.70 1.88 -12.48
CA ASP A 32 -0.63 1.34 -12.18
C ASP A 32 -0.84 0.02 -12.93
N PHE A 33 -1.38 -0.97 -12.25
CA PHE A 33 -1.92 -2.19 -12.84
C PHE A 33 -3.35 -1.92 -13.26
N VAL A 34 -3.63 -2.20 -14.52
CA VAL A 34 -4.95 -2.04 -15.12
C VAL A 34 -5.31 -3.28 -15.92
N ARG A 35 -6.59 -3.50 -16.16
CA ARG A 35 -7.09 -4.53 -17.08
C ARG A 35 -8.18 -3.94 -17.97
N PHE A 36 -8.42 -4.58 -19.10
CA PHE A 36 -9.60 -4.29 -19.92
C PHE A 36 -10.77 -5.15 -19.43
N ASP A 37 -11.95 -4.55 -19.32
CA ASP A 37 -13.20 -5.28 -19.17
C ASP A 37 -13.67 -5.87 -20.52
N PRO A 38 -14.73 -6.71 -20.54
CA PRO A 38 -15.26 -7.27 -21.79
C PRO A 38 -15.71 -6.20 -22.81
N GLU A 39 -16.08 -5.01 -22.35
CA GLU A 39 -16.50 -3.85 -23.14
C GLU A 39 -15.32 -3.00 -23.65
N GLY A 40 -14.09 -3.33 -23.26
CA GLY A 40 -12.86 -2.64 -23.67
C GLY A 40 -12.52 -1.37 -22.87
N GLN A 41 -13.18 -1.13 -21.73
CA GLN A 41 -12.82 -0.05 -20.80
C GLN A 41 -11.66 -0.46 -19.90
N ILE A 42 -10.90 0.54 -19.43
CA ILE A 42 -9.77 0.33 -18.54
C ILE A 42 -10.24 0.36 -17.09
N GLU A 43 -10.10 -0.76 -16.39
CA GLU A 43 -10.32 -0.87 -14.95
C GLU A 43 -9.00 -0.73 -14.18
N PHE A 44 -8.99 0.14 -13.17
CA PHE A 44 -7.89 0.24 -12.22
C PHE A 44 -7.89 -0.97 -11.29
N VAL A 45 -6.73 -1.61 -11.13
CA VAL A 45 -6.57 -2.77 -10.24
C VAL A 45 -5.77 -2.39 -9.00
N GLU A 46 -4.55 -1.88 -9.18
CA GLU A 46 -3.63 -1.63 -8.05
C GLU A 46 -2.46 -0.72 -8.46
N ARG A 47 -1.72 -0.16 -7.50
CA ARG A 47 -0.44 0.51 -7.77
C ARG A 47 0.74 -0.42 -7.49
N THR A 48 1.74 -0.38 -8.35
CA THR A 48 3.01 -1.12 -8.17
C THR A 48 3.68 -0.78 -6.85
N ALA A 49 3.59 0.48 -6.41
CA ALA A 49 4.12 0.92 -5.12
C ALA A 49 3.37 0.33 -3.93
N ASP A 50 2.17 -0.21 -4.12
CA ASP A 50 1.28 -0.72 -3.07
C ASP A 50 1.21 -2.25 -3.03
N ILE A 51 1.94 -2.93 -3.92
CA ILE A 51 2.19 -4.36 -3.84
C ILE A 51 3.20 -4.67 -2.74
N ILE A 52 2.80 -5.50 -1.78
CA ILE A 52 3.63 -6.05 -0.71
C ILE A 52 4.24 -7.38 -1.18
N LYS A 53 5.56 -7.54 -0.99
CA LYS A 53 6.33 -8.71 -1.37
C LYS A 53 6.62 -9.58 -0.15
N TYR A 54 5.73 -10.52 0.15
CA TYR A 54 5.84 -11.42 1.30
C TYR A 54 6.13 -12.85 0.86
N LYS A 55 7.28 -13.43 1.27
CA LYS A 55 7.70 -14.80 0.92
C LYS A 55 7.60 -15.13 -0.58
N GLY A 56 7.88 -14.16 -1.45
CA GLY A 56 7.75 -14.31 -2.90
C GLY A 56 6.33 -14.10 -3.45
N TYR A 57 5.31 -14.04 -2.61
CA TYR A 57 3.96 -13.64 -3.00
C TYR A 57 3.88 -12.13 -3.24
N ARG A 58 3.04 -11.74 -4.19
CA ARG A 58 2.61 -10.35 -4.41
C ARG A 58 1.23 -10.19 -3.78
N VAL A 59 1.17 -9.39 -2.72
CA VAL A 59 -0.06 -9.13 -1.97
C VAL A 59 -0.49 -7.70 -2.26
N SER A 60 -1.72 -7.51 -2.74
CA SER A 60 -2.31 -6.19 -2.92
C SER A 60 -2.67 -5.61 -1.56
N ALA A 61 -2.24 -4.37 -1.30
CA ALA A 61 -2.65 -3.67 -0.09
C ALA A 61 -4.15 -3.32 -0.15
N SER A 62 -4.65 -2.90 -1.33
CA SER A 62 -6.05 -2.52 -1.48
C SER A 62 -7.02 -3.69 -1.25
N GLU A 63 -6.65 -4.92 -1.63
CA GLU A 63 -7.45 -6.12 -1.35
C GLU A 63 -7.59 -6.37 0.17
N VAL A 64 -6.49 -6.24 0.91
CA VAL A 64 -6.50 -6.44 2.37
C VAL A 64 -7.25 -5.29 3.06
N GLU A 65 -7.11 -4.06 2.56
CA GLU A 65 -7.84 -2.89 3.04
C GLU A 65 -9.35 -3.05 2.84
N ALA A 66 -9.79 -3.48 1.66
CA ALA A 66 -11.21 -3.72 1.36
C ALA A 66 -11.81 -4.75 2.33
N VAL A 67 -11.15 -5.89 2.53
CA VAL A 67 -11.61 -6.91 3.48
C VAL A 67 -11.70 -6.36 4.91
N LEU A 68 -10.72 -5.56 5.35
CA LEU A 68 -10.78 -4.94 6.68
C LEU A 68 -11.92 -3.92 6.77
N GLN A 69 -12.17 -3.14 5.72
CA GLN A 69 -13.23 -2.13 5.68
C GLN A 69 -14.64 -2.73 5.59
N ASP A 70 -14.77 -3.97 5.12
CA ASP A 70 -16.04 -4.73 5.18
C ASP A 70 -16.38 -5.19 6.62
N HIS A 71 -15.42 -5.15 7.55
CA HIS A 71 -15.69 -5.44 8.95
C HIS A 71 -16.60 -4.35 9.57
N PRO A 72 -17.70 -4.69 10.27
CA PRO A 72 -18.70 -3.71 10.72
C PRO A 72 -18.19 -2.58 11.61
N THR A 73 -17.02 -2.74 12.23
CA THR A 73 -16.44 -1.80 13.20
C THR A 73 -15.31 -0.96 12.64
N VAL A 74 -14.85 -1.21 11.41
CA VAL A 74 -13.73 -0.50 10.78
C VAL A 74 -14.26 0.65 9.91
N ILE A 75 -13.67 1.85 10.05
CA ILE A 75 -13.98 3.01 9.19
C ILE A 75 -12.82 3.42 8.28
N GLY A 76 -11.63 2.89 8.55
CA GLY A 76 -10.46 3.14 7.73
C GLY A 76 -9.42 2.05 7.91
N ALA A 77 -8.82 1.64 6.80
CA ALA A 77 -7.68 0.74 6.80
C ALA A 77 -6.59 1.31 5.88
N CYS A 78 -5.34 1.18 6.31
CA CYS A 78 -4.17 1.40 5.48
C CYS A 78 -3.20 0.25 5.69
N VAL A 79 -2.92 -0.50 4.63
CA VAL A 79 -2.06 -1.67 4.65
C VAL A 79 -0.72 -1.33 3.99
N VAL A 80 0.36 -1.70 4.67
CA VAL A 80 1.73 -1.46 4.23
C VAL A 80 2.60 -2.70 4.39
N GLY A 81 3.56 -2.83 3.49
CA GLY A 81 4.69 -3.74 3.65
C GLY A 81 5.71 -3.12 4.59
N VAL A 82 6.09 -3.87 5.62
CA VAL A 82 7.14 -3.51 6.58
C VAL A 82 8.35 -4.40 6.29
N PRO A 83 9.53 -3.86 5.95
CA PRO A 83 10.69 -4.67 5.58
C PRO A 83 11.04 -5.73 6.62
N ASP A 84 11.29 -6.96 6.20
CA ASP A 84 11.67 -8.07 7.06
C ASP A 84 12.77 -8.90 6.36
N PRO A 85 13.97 -9.06 6.96
CA PRO A 85 15.09 -9.77 6.34
C PRO A 85 14.80 -11.21 5.93
N ARG A 86 13.83 -11.88 6.56
CA ARG A 86 13.55 -13.31 6.34
C ARG A 86 12.47 -13.54 5.28
N VAL A 87 11.56 -12.60 5.11
CA VAL A 87 10.36 -12.79 4.27
C VAL A 87 10.15 -11.69 3.22
N GLY A 88 11.10 -10.75 3.10
CA GLY A 88 10.96 -9.57 2.25
C GLY A 88 10.20 -8.47 2.98
N GLU A 89 8.88 -8.63 3.11
CA GLU A 89 8.01 -7.69 3.82
C GLU A 89 6.96 -8.41 4.67
N ARG A 90 6.67 -7.90 5.87
CA ARG A 90 5.51 -8.28 6.68
C ARG A 90 4.35 -7.36 6.39
N ILE A 91 3.15 -7.93 6.35
CA ILE A 91 1.91 -7.17 6.12
C ILE A 91 1.47 -6.56 7.45
N LYS A 92 1.40 -5.23 7.51
CA LYS A 92 0.88 -4.49 8.67
C LYS A 92 -0.32 -3.67 8.22
N ALA A 93 -1.42 -3.75 8.97
CA ALA A 93 -2.58 -2.90 8.77
C ALA A 93 -2.67 -1.85 9.88
N ILE A 94 -2.89 -0.61 9.48
CA ILE A 94 -3.24 0.50 10.36
C ILE A 94 -4.75 0.66 10.24
N VAL A 95 -5.46 0.53 11.35
CA VAL A 95 -6.92 0.46 11.37
C VAL A 95 -7.48 1.61 12.22
N VAL A 96 -8.51 2.25 11.71
CA VAL A 96 -9.35 3.21 12.44
C VAL A 96 -10.70 2.55 12.64
N LEU A 97 -11.15 2.49 13.89
CA LEU A 97 -12.44 1.93 14.27
C LEU A 97 -13.51 3.02 14.33
N LYS A 98 -14.78 2.62 14.27
CA LYS A 98 -15.90 3.49 14.64
C LYS A 98 -15.77 3.91 16.11
N GLU A 99 -16.20 5.13 16.43
CA GLU A 99 -16.13 5.68 17.80
C GLU A 99 -16.90 4.83 18.83
N ASP A 100 -17.97 4.17 18.40
CA ASP A 100 -18.82 3.31 19.24
C ASP A 100 -18.37 1.85 19.29
N ALA A 101 -17.35 1.47 18.52
CA ALA A 101 -16.82 0.11 18.53
C ALA A 101 -16.13 -0.20 19.87
N LYS A 102 -16.61 -1.24 20.56
CA LYS A 102 -16.05 -1.70 21.85
C LYS A 102 -15.56 -3.12 21.75
N GLY A 103 -14.44 -3.42 22.41
CA GLY A 103 -13.92 -4.79 22.56
C GLY A 103 -13.25 -5.39 21.31
N VAL A 104 -13.18 -4.66 20.19
CA VAL A 104 -12.56 -5.15 18.96
C VAL A 104 -11.04 -5.17 19.10
N GLY A 105 -10.47 -6.37 19.02
CA GLY A 105 -9.03 -6.59 19.16
C GLY A 105 -8.33 -6.87 17.83
N ALA A 106 -7.00 -6.76 17.84
CA ALA A 106 -6.17 -7.13 16.69
C ALA A 106 -6.38 -8.59 16.25
N ALA A 107 -6.54 -9.50 17.20
CA ALA A 107 -6.75 -10.92 16.92
C ALA A 107 -8.07 -11.19 16.19
N GLU A 108 -9.13 -10.45 16.52
CA GLU A 108 -10.43 -10.53 15.87
C GLU A 108 -10.33 -10.09 14.40
N LEU A 109 -9.73 -8.93 14.12
CA LEU A 109 -9.56 -8.45 12.75
C LEU A 109 -8.63 -9.34 11.92
N ILE A 110 -7.59 -9.92 12.53
CA ILE A 110 -6.75 -10.93 11.86
C ILE A 110 -7.58 -12.17 11.54
N ASN A 111 -8.44 -12.62 12.46
CA ASN A 111 -9.34 -13.75 12.23
C ASN A 111 -10.37 -13.45 11.13
N TRP A 112 -10.94 -12.25 11.11
CA TRP A 112 -11.79 -11.78 10.02
C TRP A 112 -11.08 -11.90 8.67
N CYS A 113 -9.85 -11.38 8.57
CA CYS A 113 -9.04 -11.53 7.36
C CYS A 113 -8.78 -12.99 6.99
N ARG A 114 -8.57 -13.90 7.94
CA ARG A 114 -8.37 -15.34 7.64
C ARG A 114 -9.60 -16.00 7.01
N HIS A 115 -10.81 -15.54 7.31
CA HIS A 115 -12.03 -16.10 6.73
C HIS A 115 -12.27 -15.62 5.30
N HIS A 116 -11.69 -14.49 4.91
CA HIS A 116 -11.97 -13.83 3.63
C HIS A 116 -10.76 -13.80 2.67
N LEU A 117 -9.55 -14.05 3.19
CA LEU A 117 -8.31 -13.98 2.42
C LEU A 117 -7.53 -15.30 2.50
N ALA A 118 -6.77 -15.57 1.43
CA ALA A 118 -5.78 -16.63 1.46
C ALA A 118 -4.74 -16.39 2.58
N PRO A 119 -4.21 -17.44 3.23
CA PRO A 119 -3.37 -17.30 4.42
C PRO A 119 -2.16 -16.37 4.29
N TYR A 120 -1.55 -16.29 3.10
CA TYR A 120 -0.38 -15.43 2.85
C TYR A 120 -0.71 -13.94 2.71
N LYS A 121 -1.99 -13.57 2.59
CA LYS A 121 -2.46 -12.17 2.50
C LYS A 121 -2.87 -11.60 3.85
N VAL A 122 -3.02 -12.44 4.87
CA VAL A 122 -3.51 -12.05 6.19
C VAL A 122 -2.48 -11.10 6.86
N PRO A 123 -2.93 -9.96 7.42
CA PRO A 123 -2.06 -9.08 8.21
C PRO A 123 -1.37 -9.83 9.36
N HIS A 124 -0.10 -9.52 9.56
CA HIS A 124 0.69 -10.02 10.67
C HIS A 124 0.54 -9.15 11.92
N TYR A 125 0.30 -7.86 11.70
CA TYR A 125 0.18 -6.85 12.74
C TYR A 125 -0.99 -5.93 12.43
N ILE A 126 -1.77 -5.62 13.46
CA ILE A 126 -2.79 -4.56 13.43
C ILE A 126 -2.32 -3.47 14.39
N GLU A 127 -2.24 -2.24 13.91
CA GLU A 127 -2.03 -1.03 14.71
C GLU A 127 -3.29 -0.19 14.66
N PHE A 128 -3.89 0.09 15.81
CA PHE A 128 -5.04 0.99 15.89
C PHE A 128 -4.58 2.44 15.95
N ARG A 129 -5.26 3.32 15.21
CA ARG A 129 -5.07 4.78 15.27
C ARG A 129 -6.42 5.47 15.26
N ASP A 130 -6.46 6.69 15.79
CA ASP A 130 -7.67 7.54 15.71
C ASP A 130 -7.89 8.08 14.29
N MET A 131 -6.81 8.21 13.50
CA MET A 131 -6.89 8.66 12.12
C MET A 131 -5.76 8.13 11.24
N LEU A 132 -6.02 8.09 9.94
CA LEU A 132 -5.02 7.84 8.91
C LEU A 132 -4.44 9.15 8.38
N PRO A 133 -3.14 9.23 8.08
CA PRO A 133 -2.53 10.43 7.51
C PRO A 133 -3.12 10.67 6.12
N LYS A 134 -3.63 11.87 5.90
CA LYS A 134 -4.25 12.29 4.64
C LYS A 134 -3.67 13.62 4.20
N SER A 135 -3.56 13.80 2.88
CA SER A 135 -3.23 15.10 2.28
C SER A 135 -4.33 16.11 2.53
N LYS A 136 -4.05 17.39 2.24
CA LYS A 136 -5.04 18.48 2.29
C LYS A 136 -6.29 18.21 1.43
N VAL A 137 -6.16 17.36 0.40
CA VAL A 137 -7.25 16.95 -0.49
C VAL A 137 -7.85 15.58 -0.13
N GLY A 138 -7.59 15.08 1.09
CA GLY A 138 -8.19 13.86 1.62
C GLY A 138 -7.54 12.54 1.17
N LYS A 139 -6.57 12.57 0.25
CA LYS A 139 -5.87 11.34 -0.19
C LYS A 139 -5.01 10.76 0.93
N LEU A 140 -5.16 9.45 1.18
CA LEU A 140 -4.32 8.68 2.11
C LEU A 140 -2.83 8.80 1.76
N LEU A 141 -2.01 9.19 2.74
CA LEU A 141 -0.57 9.35 2.60
C LEU A 141 0.16 8.08 3.07
N ARG A 142 -0.09 6.97 2.35
CA ARG A 142 0.53 5.66 2.66
C ARG A 142 2.06 5.70 2.73
N ARG A 143 2.68 6.58 1.95
CA ARG A 143 4.13 6.81 1.98
C ARG A 143 4.63 7.28 3.34
N GLU A 144 3.89 8.14 4.05
CA GLU A 144 4.29 8.64 5.37
C GLU A 144 4.32 7.49 6.38
N ILE A 145 3.32 6.62 6.35
CA ILE A 145 3.29 5.41 7.19
C ILE A 145 4.49 4.51 6.90
N ARG A 146 4.83 4.28 5.62
CA ARG A 146 6.02 3.49 5.26
C ARG A 146 7.31 4.11 5.79
N GLU A 147 7.44 5.44 5.71
CA GLU A 147 8.60 6.17 6.22
C GLU A 147 8.68 6.11 7.75
N GLU A 148 7.54 6.23 8.46
CA GLU A 148 7.46 6.01 9.91
C GLU A 148 7.94 4.62 10.30
N GLU A 149 7.44 3.57 9.63
CA GLU A 149 7.82 2.19 9.94
C GLU A 149 9.31 1.94 9.65
N ARG A 150 9.86 2.49 8.56
CA ARG A 150 11.30 2.42 8.27
C ARG A 150 12.12 3.09 9.38
N ARG A 151 11.74 4.29 9.82
CA ARG A 151 12.41 5.00 10.93
C ARG A 151 12.33 4.22 12.25
N LYS A 152 11.20 3.59 12.54
CA LYS A 152 11.04 2.72 13.74
C LYS A 152 12.00 1.53 13.69
N GLN A 153 12.23 0.94 12.52
CA GLN A 153 13.18 -0.17 12.37
C GLN A 153 14.64 0.27 12.51
N GLU A 154 15.01 1.42 11.94
CA GLU A 154 16.36 1.98 12.06
C GLU A 154 16.72 2.26 13.52
N LYS A 155 15.80 2.82 14.31
CA LYS A 155 16.00 3.03 15.75
C LYS A 155 16.08 1.75 16.58
N ARG A 156 15.45 0.66 16.10
CA ARG A 156 15.47 -0.65 16.77
C ARG A 156 16.71 -1.48 16.42
N ARG A 157 17.43 -1.11 15.35
CA ARG A 157 18.76 -1.67 15.11
C ARG A 157 19.67 -1.08 16.19
N PRO A 158 20.28 -1.90 17.07
CA PRO A 158 21.30 -1.37 17.96
C PRO A 158 22.37 -0.72 17.09
N SER A 159 22.87 0.44 17.51
CA SER A 159 24.12 0.99 17.00
C SER A 159 25.17 -0.12 17.12
N GLY A 160 25.54 -0.71 15.98
CA GLY A 160 26.65 -1.65 15.90
C GLY A 160 27.94 -0.97 16.34
N PRO A 161 28.96 -1.75 16.74
CA PRO A 161 30.13 -1.27 17.47
C PRO A 161 30.85 -0.10 16.81
#